data_AF-A0A1F2P363-F1
#
_entry.id   AF-A0A1F2P363-F1
#
_cell.length_a   1.000
_cell.length_b   1.000
_cell.length_c   1.000
_cell.angle_alpha   90.00
_cell.angle_beta   90.00
_cell.angle_gamma   90.00
#
_symmetry.space_group_name_H-M   'P 1'
#
loop_
_entity.id
_entity.type
_entity.pdbx_description
1 polymer ?
#
loop_
_entity_poly.entity_id
_entity_poly.type
_entity_poly.pdbx_seq_one_letter_code
_entity_poly.pdbx_strand_id
1 'polypeptide(L)'
;MAEFMGVQIYKNGLDLAILIFARIIASVSVLNLLIATTRIQDALAALRWFRVPAIFVDLTGMMIRYVHLLSREGVRMYRAQQTRSGFSNRLSYVTKMHNLGMLGGALLLRAFSRGERVYLAMLSRGYRADSRIVSGFRPISLKETLLGSFIILSSFLLVILDRMMGGI
;
A
#
# COMPACT_ATOMS: atom_id res chain seq x y z
N MET A 1 21.99 -36.51 11.86
CA MET A 1 20.57 -36.75 11.55
C MET A 1 19.84 -36.76 12.88
N ALA A 2 18.80 -35.95 13.02
CA ALA A 2 17.91 -36.00 14.18
C ALA A 2 16.53 -36.35 13.66
N GLU A 3 15.96 -37.45 14.15
CA GLU A 3 14.58 -37.83 13.86
C GLU A 3 13.68 -37.23 14.94
N PHE A 4 12.64 -36.50 14.50
CA PHE A 4 11.57 -36.07 15.39
C PHE A 4 10.24 -36.39 14.69
N MET A 5 9.40 -37.23 15.31
CA MET A 5 8.08 -37.65 14.81
C MET A 5 8.07 -38.21 13.37
N GLY A 6 9.07 -39.00 12.97
CA GLY A 6 9.12 -39.66 11.65
C GLY A 6 9.50 -38.74 10.48
N VAL A 7 9.87 -37.49 10.75
CA VAL A 7 10.38 -36.54 9.76
C VAL A 7 11.90 -36.42 9.91
N GLN A 8 12.62 -36.63 8.81
CA GLN A 8 14.08 -36.48 8.80
C GLN A 8 14.47 -35.00 8.73
N ILE A 9 15.13 -34.49 9.78
CA ILE A 9 15.61 -33.11 9.81
C ILE A 9 17.02 -33.06 9.22
N TYR A 10 17.14 -32.46 8.04
CA TYR A 10 18.40 -32.17 7.37
C TYR A 10 19.02 -30.90 7.96
N LYS A 11 20.31 -30.94 8.32
CA LYS A 11 21.05 -29.76 8.82
C LYS A 11 20.96 -28.58 7.84
N ASN A 12 21.13 -28.86 6.55
CA ASN A 12 21.00 -27.86 5.48
C ASN A 12 19.59 -27.24 5.43
N GLY A 13 18.54 -28.01 5.77
CA GLY A 13 17.17 -27.50 5.83
C GLY A 13 16.96 -26.56 7.00
N LEU A 14 17.64 -26.81 8.14
CA LEU A 14 17.57 -25.94 9.31
C LEU A 14 18.29 -24.61 9.07
N ASP A 15 19.46 -24.63 8.44
CA ASP A 15 20.19 -23.41 8.07
C ASP A 15 19.40 -22.56 7.07
N LEU A 16 18.81 -23.19 6.05
CA LEU A 16 17.97 -22.51 5.07
C LEU A 16 16.69 -21.93 5.69
N ALA A 17 16.08 -22.65 6.63
CA ALA A 17 14.92 -22.16 7.36
C ALA A 17 15.24 -20.90 8.19
N ILE A 18 16.38 -20.91 8.90
CA ILE A 18 16.84 -19.75 9.68
C ILE A 18 17.13 -18.56 8.77
N LEU A 19 17.78 -18.79 7.62
CA LEU A 19 18.09 -17.73 6.66
C LEU A 19 16.82 -17.08 6.10
N ILE A 20 15.84 -17.87 5.66
CA ILE A 20 14.57 -17.36 5.13
C ILE A 20 13.81 -16.60 6.23
N PHE A 21 13.76 -17.14 7.45
CA PHE A 21 13.09 -16.50 8.58
C PHE A 21 13.69 -15.13 8.90
N ALA A 22 15.03 -15.05 8.98
CA ALA A 22 15.74 -13.79 9.21
C ALA A 22 15.48 -12.78 8.07
N ARG A 23 15.50 -13.22 6.81
CA ARG A 23 15.23 -12.37 5.65
C ARG A 23 13.81 -11.80 5.68
N ILE A 24 12.81 -12.59 6.04
CA ILE A 24 11.42 -12.13 6.14
C ILE A 24 11.29 -11.08 7.25
N ILE A 25 11.84 -11.34 8.45
CA ILE A 25 11.78 -10.40 9.57
C ILE A 25 12.46 -9.08 9.20
N ALA A 26 13.65 -9.13 8.59
CA ALA A 26 14.36 -7.93 8.15
C ALA A 26 13.54 -7.13 7.12
N SER A 27 12.99 -7.80 6.11
CA SER A 27 12.21 -7.15 5.05
C SER A 27 10.93 -6.49 5.58
N VAL A 28 10.20 -7.19 6.46
CA VAL A 28 8.97 -6.67 7.09
C VAL A 28 9.28 -5.50 8.02
N SER A 29 10.38 -5.55 8.75
CA SER A 29 10.80 -4.47 9.66
C SER A 29 11.11 -3.19 8.90
N VAL A 30 11.88 -3.29 7.80
CA VAL A 30 12.18 -2.14 6.93
C VAL A 30 10.92 -1.57 6.30
N LEU A 31 10.02 -2.43 5.81
CA LEU A 31 8.73 -1.99 5.25
C LEU A 31 7.88 -1.26 6.29
N ASN A 32 7.81 -1.77 7.52
CA ASN A 32 7.04 -1.16 8.60
C ASN A 32 7.60 0.22 8.97
N LEU A 33 8.93 0.32 9.12
CA LEU A 33 9.61 1.60 9.34
C LEU A 33 9.27 2.61 8.23
N LEU A 34 9.33 2.20 6.96
CA LEU A 34 9.01 3.05 5.83
C LEU A 34 7.57 3.59 5.90
N ILE A 35 6.60 2.71 6.18
CA ILE A 35 5.18 3.08 6.29
C ILE A 35 4.95 4.01 7.49
N ALA A 36 5.64 3.78 8.60
CA ALA A 36 5.48 4.58 9.82
C ALA A 36 6.10 5.98 9.70
N THR A 37 7.23 6.12 8.99
CA THR A 37 7.97 7.40 8.92
C THR A 37 7.60 8.24 7.70
N THR A 38 7.10 7.63 6.63
CA THR A 38 6.89 8.33 5.34
C THR A 38 5.44 8.72 5.15
N ARG A 39 5.19 10.02 4.95
CA ARG A 39 3.84 10.48 4.59
C ARG A 39 3.55 10.16 3.13
N ILE A 40 2.29 9.89 2.83
CA ILE A 40 1.83 9.56 1.48
C ILE A 40 2.15 10.68 0.46
N GLN A 41 2.14 11.94 0.90
CA GLN A 41 2.51 13.08 0.06
C GLN A 41 3.99 13.04 -0.34
N ASP A 42 4.86 12.66 0.60
CA ASP A 42 6.30 12.54 0.38
C ASP A 42 6.60 11.36 -0.59
N ALA A 43 5.81 10.27 -0.51
CA ALA A 43 5.89 9.17 -1.46
C ALA A 43 5.46 9.56 -2.89
N LEU A 44 4.39 10.35 -3.05
CA LEU A 44 3.98 10.86 -4.37
C LEU A 44 5.02 11.82 -4.98
N ALA A 45 5.68 12.62 -4.15
CA ALA A 45 6.79 13.46 -4.58
C ALA A 45 8.00 12.61 -5.03
N ALA A 46 8.29 11.51 -4.34
CA ALA A 46 9.31 10.55 -4.75
C ALA A 46 9.00 9.91 -6.11
N LEU A 47 7.74 9.58 -6.41
CA LEU A 47 7.35 9.09 -7.75
C LEU A 47 7.69 10.08 -8.87
N ARG A 48 7.53 11.40 -8.62
CA ARG A 48 7.96 12.42 -9.59
C ARG A 48 9.47 12.47 -9.76
N TRP A 49 10.22 12.24 -8.69
CA TRP A 49 11.68 12.14 -8.76
C TRP A 49 12.15 10.94 -9.60
N PHE A 50 11.43 9.81 -9.52
CA PHE A 50 11.64 8.64 -10.38
C PHE A 50 11.20 8.83 -11.86
N ARG A 51 10.89 10.07 -12.28
CA ARG A 51 10.48 10.43 -13.65
C ARG A 51 9.19 9.75 -14.12
N VAL A 52 8.29 9.40 -13.21
CA VAL A 52 6.93 8.98 -13.57
C VAL A 52 6.18 10.17 -14.20
N PRO A 53 5.47 9.99 -15.33
CA PRO A 53 4.71 11.07 -15.96
C PRO A 53 3.70 11.71 -15.00
N ALA A 54 3.56 13.03 -15.04
CA ALA A 54 2.76 13.82 -14.09
C ALA A 54 1.31 13.32 -13.97
N ILE A 55 0.72 12.87 -15.07
CA ILE A 55 -0.64 12.33 -15.15
C ILE A 55 -0.83 11.14 -14.20
N PHE A 56 0.13 10.22 -14.12
CA PHE A 56 0.04 9.05 -13.24
C PHE A 56 0.16 9.43 -11.77
N VAL A 57 1.01 10.41 -11.45
CA VAL A 57 1.16 10.90 -10.08
C VAL A 57 -0.10 11.59 -9.61
N ASP A 58 -0.69 12.45 -10.45
CA ASP A 58 -1.91 13.18 -10.12
C ASP A 58 -3.12 12.24 -10.02
N LEU A 59 -3.21 11.24 -10.92
CA LEU A 59 -4.21 10.17 -10.82
C LEU A 59 -4.07 9.41 -9.50
N THR A 60 -2.86 9.01 -9.13
CA THR A 60 -2.58 8.28 -7.89
C THR A 60 -2.91 9.12 -6.66
N GLY A 61 -2.56 10.41 -6.66
CA GLY A 61 -2.92 11.34 -5.59
C GLY A 61 -4.43 11.47 -5.42
N MET A 62 -5.17 11.53 -6.52
CA MET A 62 -6.63 11.49 -6.49
C MET A 62 -7.14 10.14 -5.97
N MET A 63 -6.64 9.01 -6.45
CA MET A 63 -7.05 7.69 -5.98
C MET A 63 -6.90 7.55 -4.46
N ILE A 64 -5.75 7.94 -3.90
CA ILE A 64 -5.49 7.89 -2.45
C ILE A 64 -6.49 8.75 -1.66
N ARG A 65 -6.79 9.96 -2.14
CA ARG A 65 -7.81 10.82 -1.53
C ARG A 65 -9.19 10.16 -1.57
N TYR A 66 -9.55 9.54 -2.69
CA TYR A 66 -10.86 8.93 -2.90
C TYR A 66 -11.03 7.58 -2.21
N VAL A 67 -9.98 6.79 -1.99
CA VAL A 67 -10.05 5.53 -1.24
C VAL A 67 -10.59 5.77 0.16
N HIS A 68 -10.05 6.75 0.89
CA HIS A 68 -10.51 7.09 2.24
C HIS A 68 -11.97 7.58 2.25
N LEU A 69 -12.34 8.37 1.23
CA LEU A 69 -13.67 8.92 1.08
C LEU A 69 -14.72 7.85 0.75
N LEU A 70 -14.43 6.98 -0.21
CA LEU A 70 -15.28 5.86 -0.61
C LEU A 70 -15.37 4.80 0.49
N SER A 71 -14.29 4.58 1.25
CA SER A 71 -14.33 3.72 2.44
C SER A 71 -15.36 4.22 3.46
N ARG A 72 -15.35 5.53 3.78
CA ARG A 72 -16.34 6.13 4.69
C ARG A 72 -17.77 6.09 4.14
N GLU A 73 -17.95 6.24 2.83
CA GLU A 73 -19.25 6.07 2.18
C GLU A 73 -19.73 4.61 2.27
N GLY A 74 -18.85 3.66 1.95
CA GLY A 74 -19.13 2.23 2.02
C GLY A 74 -19.51 1.78 3.44
N VAL A 75 -18.79 2.23 4.46
CA VAL A 75 -19.14 1.96 5.87
C VAL A 75 -20.52 2.53 6.23
N ARG A 76 -20.85 3.74 5.76
CA ARG A 76 -22.18 4.34 5.99
C ARG A 76 -23.29 3.54 5.31
N MET A 77 -23.08 3.13 4.06
CA MET A 77 -24.04 2.30 3.32
C MET A 77 -24.21 0.92 3.96
N TYR A 78 -23.11 0.32 4.41
CA TYR A 78 -23.12 -0.96 5.12
C TYR A 78 -23.93 -0.86 6.42
N ARG A 79 -23.68 0.15 7.27
CA ARG A 79 -24.44 0.38 8.52
C ARG A 79 -25.93 0.63 8.27
N ALA A 80 -26.27 1.37 7.21
CA ALA A 80 -27.66 1.60 6.82
C ALA A 80 -28.37 0.29 6.43
N GLN A 81 -27.69 -0.60 5.69
CA GLN A 81 -28.24 -1.93 5.38
C GLN A 81 -28.30 -2.85 6.60
N GLN A 82 -27.32 -2.76 7.51
CA GLN A 82 -27.33 -3.53 8.76
C GLN A 82 -28.56 -3.18 9.61
N THR A 83 -28.93 -1.90 9.69
CA THR A 83 -30.15 -1.43 10.39
C THR A 83 -31.42 -1.98 9.75
N ARG A 84 -31.42 -2.17 8.42
CA ARG A 84 -32.52 -2.81 7.67
C ARG A 84 -32.49 -4.35 7.72
N SER A 85 -31.74 -4.94 8.66
CA SER A 85 -31.55 -6.39 8.79
C SER A 85 -30.93 -7.10 7.58
N GLY A 86 -30.28 -6.36 6.66
CA GLY A 86 -29.66 -6.91 5.45
C GLY A 86 -28.48 -7.86 5.70
N PHE A 87 -27.94 -7.87 6.93
CA PHE A 87 -26.85 -8.74 7.38
C PHE A 87 -27.22 -9.56 8.62
N SER A 88 -28.51 -9.76 8.90
CA SER A 88 -28.96 -10.53 10.06
C SER A 88 -28.39 -11.95 10.05
N ASN A 89 -28.14 -12.52 11.24
CA ASN A 89 -27.63 -13.89 11.36
C ASN A 89 -28.64 -14.94 10.87
N ARG A 90 -29.91 -14.56 10.71
CA ARG A 90 -30.99 -15.39 10.16
C ARG A 90 -30.95 -15.52 8.63
N LEU A 91 -30.18 -14.69 7.92
CA LEU A 91 -30.07 -14.77 6.45
C LEU A 91 -29.09 -15.88 6.03
N SER A 92 -29.44 -16.58 4.95
CA SER A 92 -28.53 -17.48 4.25
C SER A 92 -27.29 -16.73 3.75
N TYR A 93 -26.15 -17.42 3.71
CA TYR A 93 -24.88 -16.89 3.19
C TYR A 93 -25.02 -16.33 1.76
N VAL A 94 -25.82 -17.00 0.92
CA VAL A 94 -26.08 -16.57 -0.46
C VAL A 94 -26.76 -15.20 -0.51
N THR A 95 -27.76 -14.97 0.35
CA THR A 95 -28.46 -13.69 0.44
C THR A 95 -27.54 -12.58 0.97
N LYS A 96 -26.67 -12.89 1.94
CA LYS A 96 -25.66 -11.93 2.43
C LYS A 96 -24.69 -11.52 1.32
N MET A 97 -24.26 -12.47 0.48
CA MET A 97 -23.39 -12.19 -0.66
C MET A 97 -24.10 -11.33 -1.72
N HIS A 98 -25.37 -11.61 -2.00
CA HIS A 98 -26.18 -10.78 -2.91
C HIS A 98 -26.32 -9.34 -2.39
N ASN A 99 -26.57 -9.16 -1.09
CA ASN A 99 -26.66 -7.84 -0.46
C ASN A 99 -25.33 -7.07 -0.53
N LEU A 100 -24.18 -7.75 -0.37
CA LEU A 100 -22.86 -7.15 -0.60
C LEU A 100 -22.67 -6.73 -2.05
N GLY A 101 -23.11 -7.55 -3.02
CA GLY A 101 -23.08 -7.21 -4.44
C GLY A 101 -23.89 -5.95 -4.74
N MET A 102 -25.10 -5.83 -4.20
CA MET A 102 -25.93 -4.63 -4.32
C MET A 102 -25.26 -3.39 -3.72
N LEU A 103 -24.66 -3.52 -2.53
CA LEU A 103 -23.91 -2.44 -1.90
C LEU A 103 -22.70 -2.00 -2.73
N GLY A 104 -21.93 -2.96 -3.25
CA GLY A 104 -20.78 -2.71 -4.12
C GLY A 104 -21.18 -2.00 -5.41
N GLY A 105 -22.25 -2.48 -6.08
CA GLY A 105 -22.78 -1.86 -7.30
C GLY A 105 -23.27 -0.43 -7.06
N ALA A 106 -24.01 -0.20 -5.97
CA ALA A 106 -24.45 1.13 -5.60
C ALA A 106 -23.29 2.08 -5.27
N LEU A 107 -22.24 1.58 -4.60
CA LEU A 107 -21.04 2.36 -4.30
C LEU A 107 -20.28 2.72 -5.59
N LEU A 108 -20.18 1.79 -6.54
CA LEU A 108 -19.53 2.00 -7.83
C LEU A 108 -20.24 3.09 -8.66
N LEU A 109 -21.57 3.03 -8.76
CA LEU A 109 -22.37 4.04 -9.44
C LEU A 109 -22.16 5.43 -8.80
N ARG A 110 -22.19 5.51 -7.46
CA ARG A 110 -21.92 6.76 -6.73
C ARG A 110 -20.50 7.28 -6.98
N ALA A 111 -19.51 6.40 -7.00
CA ALA A 111 -18.12 6.75 -7.27
C ALA A 111 -17.96 7.30 -8.69
N PHE A 112 -18.59 6.67 -9.68
CA PHE A 112 -18.55 7.11 -11.08
C PHE A 112 -19.18 8.49 -11.27
N SER A 113 -20.43 8.68 -10.83
CA SER A 113 -21.10 9.98 -10.93
C SER A 113 -20.37 11.07 -10.15
N ARG A 114 -19.69 10.71 -9.05
CA ARG A 114 -18.86 11.66 -8.31
C ARG A 114 -17.59 12.02 -9.08
N GLY A 115 -16.95 11.05 -9.72
CA GLY A 115 -15.78 11.26 -10.57
C GLY A 115 -16.07 12.28 -11.67
N GLU A 116 -17.20 12.12 -12.36
CA GLU A 116 -17.66 13.06 -13.38
C GLU A 116 -17.88 14.48 -12.83
N ARG A 117 -18.62 14.63 -11.72
CA ARG A 117 -18.83 15.94 -11.08
C ARG A 117 -17.52 16.63 -10.68
N VAL A 118 -16.56 15.83 -10.20
CA VAL A 118 -15.26 16.34 -9.77
C VAL A 118 -14.42 16.75 -10.97
N TYR A 119 -14.45 15.97 -12.04
CA TYR A 119 -13.79 16.31 -13.29
C TYR A 119 -14.34 17.61 -13.89
N LEU A 120 -15.67 17.79 -13.94
CA LEU A 120 -16.29 19.04 -14.38
C LEU A 120 -15.89 20.23 -13.49
N ALA A 121 -15.82 20.03 -12.18
CA ALA A 121 -15.34 21.06 -11.24
C ALA A 121 -13.85 21.36 -11.37
N MET A 122 -13.05 20.40 -11.84
CA MET A 122 -11.63 20.62 -12.17
C MET A 122 -11.50 21.45 -13.43
N LEU A 123 -12.28 21.13 -14.48
CA LEU A 123 -12.30 21.90 -15.72
C LEU A 123 -12.72 23.36 -15.49
N SER A 124 -13.73 23.61 -14.65
CA SER A 124 -14.16 24.98 -14.33
C SER A 124 -13.12 25.80 -13.56
N ARG A 125 -12.20 25.13 -12.85
CA ARG A 125 -11.05 25.75 -12.17
C ARG A 125 -9.82 25.88 -13.07
N GLY A 126 -9.93 25.57 -14.36
CA GLY A 126 -8.84 25.67 -15.31
C GLY A 126 -7.87 24.49 -15.29
N TYR A 127 -8.31 23.29 -14.87
CA TYR A 127 -7.49 22.09 -14.96
C TYR A 127 -7.03 21.84 -16.39
N ARG A 128 -5.71 21.67 -16.55
CA ARG A 128 -5.05 21.27 -17.80
C ARG A 128 -4.22 20.02 -17.52
N ALA A 129 -3.98 19.20 -18.54
CA ALA A 129 -3.15 17.98 -18.39
C ALA A 129 -1.72 18.27 -17.87
N ASP A 130 -1.24 19.51 -18.00
CA ASP A 130 0.05 19.99 -17.51
C ASP A 130 -0.05 20.82 -16.20
N SER A 131 -1.24 20.90 -15.61
CA SER A 131 -1.43 21.63 -14.36
C SER A 131 -0.83 20.84 -13.19
N ARG A 132 0.18 21.41 -12.54
CA ARG A 132 0.89 20.76 -11.43
C ARG A 132 0.04 20.78 -10.16
N ILE A 133 -0.79 19.75 -9.94
CA ILE A 133 -1.65 19.67 -8.75
C ILE A 133 -0.83 19.38 -7.49
N VAL A 134 0.20 18.53 -7.56
CA VAL A 134 1.08 18.29 -6.41
C VAL A 134 2.13 19.41 -6.34
N SER A 135 2.05 20.21 -5.30
CA SER A 135 2.96 21.32 -5.01
C SER A 135 4.22 20.84 -4.29
N GLY A 136 5.37 21.38 -4.72
CA GLY A 136 6.59 21.56 -3.93
C GLY A 136 7.39 20.31 -3.55
N PHE A 137 8.52 20.11 -4.22
CA PHE A 137 9.62 19.36 -3.62
C PHE A 137 10.06 20.07 -2.34
N ARG A 138 10.05 19.36 -1.20
CA ARG A 138 10.82 19.81 -0.03
C ARG A 138 12.30 19.69 -0.37
N PRO A 139 13.13 20.73 -0.17
CA PRO A 139 14.57 20.58 -0.32
C PRO A 139 15.04 19.52 0.69
N ILE A 140 15.79 18.55 0.18
CA ILE A 140 16.30 17.42 0.98
C ILE A 140 17.21 17.99 2.05
N SER A 141 16.94 17.67 3.31
CA SER A 141 17.79 18.09 4.41
C SER A 141 19.09 17.31 4.40
N LEU A 142 20.23 17.96 4.73
CA LEU A 142 21.53 17.28 4.87
C LEU A 142 21.47 16.06 5.80
N LYS A 143 20.62 16.12 6.83
CA LYS A 143 20.40 15.00 7.75
C LYS A 143 19.72 13.81 7.07
N GLU A 144 18.80 14.06 6.14
CA GLU A 144 18.09 13.02 5.39
C GLU A 144 19.02 12.36 4.35
N THR A 145 19.89 13.14 3.70
CA THR A 145 20.90 12.61 2.78
C THR A 145 21.93 11.74 3.49
N LEU A 146 22.40 12.18 4.67
CA LEU A 146 23.33 11.39 5.50
C LEU A 146 22.68 10.11 6.01
N LEU A 147 21.44 10.18 6.51
CA LEU A 147 20.72 8.99 6.99
C LEU A 147 20.45 8.01 5.85
N GLY A 148 20.02 8.50 4.68
CA GLY A 148 19.79 7.68 3.49
C GLY A 148 21.07 7.03 2.98
N SER A 149 22.19 7.77 2.93
CA SER A 149 23.50 7.23 2.57
C SER A 149 23.95 6.15 3.56
N PHE A 150 23.77 6.36 4.86
CA PHE A 150 24.10 5.38 5.89
C PHE A 150 23.29 4.09 5.77
N ILE A 151 21.99 4.19 5.51
CA ILE A 151 21.10 3.02 5.31
C ILE A 151 21.51 2.25 4.04
N ILE A 152 21.79 2.94 2.93
CA ILE A 152 22.24 2.30 1.69
C ILE A 152 23.59 1.60 1.91
N LEU A 153 24.54 2.25 2.60
CA LEU A 153 25.84 1.68 2.92
C LEU A 153 25.71 0.44 3.82
N SER A 154 24.85 0.50 4.84
CA SER A 154 24.56 -0.62 5.74
C SER A 154 23.91 -1.80 5.02
N SER A 155 22.95 -1.55 4.13
CA SER A 155 22.34 -2.62 3.32
C SER A 155 23.33 -3.24 2.34
N PHE A 156 24.18 -2.43 1.71
CA PHE A 156 25.21 -2.93 0.80
C PHE A 156 26.25 -3.79 1.55
N LEU A 157 26.64 -3.37 2.76
CA LEU A 157 27.54 -4.13 3.63
C LEU A 157 26.92 -5.47 4.07
N LEU A 158 25.63 -5.48 4.43
CA LEU A 158 24.91 -6.70 4.79
C LEU A 158 24.80 -7.68 3.62
N VAL A 159 24.54 -7.17 2.40
CA VAL A 159 24.49 -8.01 1.19
C VAL A 159 25.86 -8.57 0.83
N ILE A 160 26.94 -7.79 1.00
CA ILE A 160 28.30 -8.26 0.79
C ILE A 160 28.68 -9.33 1.81
N LEU A 161 28.32 -9.14 3.09
CA LEU A 161 28.55 -10.12 4.15
C LEU A 161 27.75 -11.41 3.91
N ASP A 162 26.48 -11.30 3.51
CA ASP A 162 25.63 -12.46 3.15
C ASP A 162 26.21 -13.21 1.92
N ARG A 163 26.74 -12.46 0.94
CA ARG A 163 27.39 -13.05 -0.24
C ARG A 163 28.77 -13.65 0.05
N MET A 164 29.47 -13.16 1.07
CA MET A 164 30.74 -13.73 1.55
C MET A 164 30.53 -14.94 2.47
N MET A 165 29.45 -14.97 3.27
CA MET A 165 29.10 -16.12 4.13
C MET A 165 28.33 -17.22 3.39
N GLY A 166 27.58 -16.88 2.34
CA GLY A 166 26.90 -17.83 1.44
C GLY A 166 27.78 -18.40 0.32
N GLY A 167 29.11 -18.28 0.44
CA GLY A 167 30.10 -18.87 -0.47
C GLY A 167 30.41 -20.33 -0.14
N ILE A 168 29.39 -21.17 0.08
CA ILE A 168 29.47 -22.63 0.15
C ILE A 168 28.27 -23.20 -0.63
#